data_AF-M7BGR0-F1
#
_entry.id   AF-M7BGR0-F1
#
_cell.length_a   1.000
_cell.length_b   1.000
_cell.length_c   1.000
_cell.angle_alpha   90.00
_cell.angle_beta   90.00
_cell.angle_gamma   90.00
#
_symmetry.space_group_name_H-M   'P 1'
#
loop_
_entity.id
_entity.type
_entity.pdbx_description
1 polymer ?
#
loop_
_entity_poly.entity_id
_entity_poly.type
_entity_poly.pdbx_seq_one_letter_code
_entity_poly.pdbx_strand_id
1 'polypeptide(L)'
;MASGERGYFVGVLDKDAGQMEVYNAELFNMQPLLSDDLIDDDPSEYQNKSYREKVDSCIEAFGTNKQKRALNSRRMHQVGSETLNVAVTKAAENIIETKGVAALVSDAAQDDVQDVSLFLPPCQEDADRPENVYSHCSFVLEELKSMPPSEDSSDHKARCLWFLDALIKFSFQKVIKKKHAMGPDCPHIINSKLMKNFTALTYNNGSIQNLISASMKAKITAYVIALALHINNFQTDLTVLQRDMKLRENRILEIAKAMRLKISKRKGPSGLTDDEDHKLATLSLPLPVYKPSGSQRKRKKMK
;
A
#
# COMPACT_ATOMS: atom_id res chain seq x y z
N MET A 1 79.11 -4.30 -17.39
CA MET A 1 78.72 -4.27 -18.81
C MET A 1 78.90 -2.84 -19.29
N ALA A 2 79.77 -2.62 -20.26
CA ALA A 2 80.18 -1.29 -20.70
C ALA A 2 79.00 -0.53 -21.32
N SER A 3 78.50 0.51 -20.63
CA SER A 3 77.58 1.48 -21.22
C SER A 3 78.39 2.38 -22.13
N GLY A 4 78.37 2.13 -23.44
CA GLY A 4 78.93 3.06 -24.41
C GLY A 4 78.17 4.39 -24.34
N GLU A 5 78.82 5.44 -23.86
CA GLU A 5 78.30 6.79 -23.85
C GLU A 5 78.06 7.24 -25.31
N ARG A 6 76.78 7.33 -25.70
CA ARG A 6 76.39 7.95 -26.98
C ARG A 6 76.28 9.45 -26.72
N GLY A 7 77.28 10.22 -27.14
CA GLY A 7 77.21 11.68 -27.15
C GLY A 7 76.26 12.16 -28.24
N TYR A 8 75.32 13.05 -27.89
CA TYR A 8 74.47 13.72 -28.85
C TYR A 8 75.03 15.12 -29.10
N PHE A 9 74.93 15.59 -30.34
CA PHE A 9 75.39 16.93 -30.70
C PHE A 9 74.33 17.61 -31.55
N VAL A 10 74.17 18.92 -31.35
CA VAL A 10 73.29 19.78 -32.14
C VAL A 10 74.17 20.62 -33.06
N GLY A 11 74.00 20.43 -34.37
CA GLY A 11 74.70 21.21 -35.40
C GLY A 11 73.83 22.33 -35.93
N VAL A 12 74.33 23.57 -35.92
CA VAL A 12 73.72 24.72 -36.60
C VAL A 12 74.55 25.02 -37.84
N LEU A 13 73.96 24.83 -39.02
CA LEU A 13 74.62 25.01 -40.31
C LEU A 13 74.23 26.36 -40.93
N ASP A 14 75.21 27.21 -41.18
CA ASP A 14 75.05 28.37 -42.05
C ASP A 14 75.23 27.94 -43.52
N LYS A 15 74.17 28.07 -44.31
CA LYS A 15 74.13 27.57 -45.69
C LYS A 15 74.91 28.45 -46.66
N ASP A 16 75.06 29.74 -46.37
CA ASP A 16 75.72 30.69 -47.26
C ASP A 16 77.25 30.65 -47.05
N ALA A 17 77.70 30.44 -45.81
CA ALA A 17 79.11 30.26 -45.46
C ALA A 17 79.60 28.80 -45.57
N GLY A 18 78.69 27.83 -45.58
CA GLY A 18 79.00 26.40 -45.59
C GLY A 18 79.66 25.88 -44.31
N GLN A 19 79.58 26.64 -43.21
CA GLN A 19 80.18 26.31 -41.92
C GLN A 19 79.12 25.81 -40.93
N MET A 20 79.48 24.81 -40.13
CA MET A 20 78.61 24.21 -39.12
C MET A 20 79.20 24.36 -37.72
N GLU A 21 78.45 24.97 -36.82
CA GLU A 21 78.78 25.02 -35.40
C GLU A 21 78.13 23.84 -34.68
N VAL A 22 78.90 23.11 -33.88
CA VAL A 22 78.46 21.87 -33.23
C VAL A 22 78.53 22.03 -31.72
N TYR A 23 77.40 21.80 -31.06
CA TYR A 23 77.24 21.92 -29.61
C TYR A 23 76.95 20.55 -29.01
N ASN A 24 77.62 20.21 -27.90
CA ASN A 24 77.32 18.98 -27.15
C ASN A 24 75.94 19.09 -26.49
N ALA A 25 75.13 18.03 -26.57
CA ALA A 25 73.78 18.00 -26.04
C ALA A 25 73.52 16.68 -25.30
N GLU A 26 72.77 16.77 -24.20
CA GLU A 26 72.29 15.61 -23.46
C GLU A 26 70.83 15.33 -23.83
N LEU A 27 70.51 14.06 -24.06
CA LEU A 27 69.14 13.64 -24.38
C LEU A 27 68.38 13.35 -23.08
N PHE A 28 67.39 14.16 -22.76
CA PHE A 28 66.50 13.94 -21.61
C PHE A 28 65.23 13.21 -22.03
N ASN A 29 64.98 12.03 -21.44
CA ASN A 29 63.69 11.37 -21.54
C ASN A 29 62.76 11.90 -20.44
N MET A 30 61.79 12.72 -20.82
CA MET A 30 60.77 13.23 -19.92
C MET A 30 59.48 12.41 -20.05
N GLN A 31 58.84 12.10 -18.93
CA GLN A 31 57.47 11.55 -18.91
C GLN A 31 56.54 12.59 -18.30
N PRO A 32 55.47 13.00 -19.01
CA PRO A 32 54.50 13.94 -18.46
C PRO A 32 53.71 13.27 -17.33
N LEU A 33 53.71 13.91 -16.16
CA LEU A 33 52.83 13.51 -15.06
C LEU A 33 51.51 14.26 -15.21
N LEU A 34 50.41 13.53 -15.43
CA LEU A 34 49.07 14.11 -15.41
C LEU A 34 48.60 14.14 -13.95
N SER A 35 48.26 15.32 -13.47
CA SER A 35 47.92 15.56 -12.05
C SER A 35 46.73 14.74 -11.51
N ASP A 36 45.94 14.13 -12.41
CA ASP A 36 44.76 13.32 -12.05
C ASP A 36 45.11 11.90 -11.56
N ASP A 37 46.34 11.40 -11.81
CA ASP A 37 46.75 10.04 -11.43
C ASP A 37 47.40 9.96 -10.03
N LEU A 38 47.53 11.08 -9.32
CA LEU A 38 48.10 11.15 -7.97
C LEU A 38 47.05 11.02 -6.86
N ILE A 39 46.09 10.11 -7.02
CA ILE A 39 45.22 9.71 -5.91
C ILE A 39 46.02 8.69 -5.09
N ASP A 40 46.70 9.18 -4.05
CA ASP A 40 47.12 8.30 -2.96
C ASP A 40 45.86 7.62 -2.39
N ASP A 41 45.81 6.29 -2.44
CA ASP A 41 44.77 5.49 -1.79
C ASP A 41 44.92 5.69 -0.27
N ASP A 42 44.25 6.72 0.29
CA ASP A 42 44.27 6.97 1.72
C ASP A 42 43.60 5.78 2.45
N PRO A 43 44.35 4.99 3.24
CA PRO A 43 43.80 3.84 3.93
C PRO A 43 42.72 4.21 4.96
N SER A 44 42.60 5.48 5.35
CA SER A 44 41.55 5.98 6.24
C SER A 44 40.15 5.88 5.61
N GLU A 45 40.06 5.93 4.28
CA GLU A 45 38.80 5.94 3.54
C GLU A 45 38.06 4.58 3.60
N TYR A 46 38.79 3.48 3.84
CA TYR A 46 38.20 2.15 4.02
C TYR A 46 37.41 1.99 5.31
N GLN A 47 37.69 2.81 6.33
CA GLN A 47 37.00 2.70 7.62
C GLN A 47 35.60 3.32 7.59
N ASN A 48 35.39 4.34 6.75
CA ASN A 48 34.12 5.05 6.65
C ASN A 48 33.14 4.47 5.61
N LYS A 49 33.56 3.45 4.84
CA LYS A 49 32.71 2.81 3.83
C LYS A 49 31.67 1.89 4.48
N SER A 50 30.40 2.06 4.09
CA SER A 50 29.31 1.18 4.47
C SER A 50 29.57 -0.26 4.02
N TYR A 51 29.00 -1.25 4.71
CA TYR A 51 29.10 -2.66 4.31
C TYR A 51 28.72 -2.86 2.83
N ARG A 52 27.68 -2.17 2.35
CA ARG A 52 27.27 -2.22 0.95
C ARG A 52 28.33 -1.69 -0.01
N GLU A 53 29.01 -0.61 0.36
CA GLU A 53 30.06 0.01 -0.45
C GLU A 53 31.31 -0.89 -0.52
N LYS A 54 31.65 -1.54 0.59
CA LYS A 54 32.71 -2.56 0.62
C LYS A 54 32.40 -3.73 -0.30
N VAL A 55 31.16 -4.23 -0.29
CA VAL A 55 30.70 -5.29 -1.20
C VAL A 55 30.70 -4.82 -2.66
N ASP A 56 30.21 -3.61 -2.93
CA ASP A 56 30.18 -3.02 -4.26
C ASP A 56 31.61 -2.85 -4.82
N SER A 57 32.59 -2.46 -3.99
CA SER A 57 34.02 -2.41 -4.33
C SER A 57 34.61 -3.80 -4.63
N CYS A 58 34.29 -4.83 -3.85
CA CYS A 58 34.70 -6.20 -4.16
C CYS A 58 34.12 -6.71 -5.48
N ILE A 59 32.88 -6.34 -5.81
CA ILE A 59 32.24 -6.70 -7.10
C ILE A 59 32.91 -5.95 -8.25
N GLU A 60 33.31 -4.70 -8.04
CA GLU A 60 34.00 -3.88 -9.02
C GLU A 60 35.40 -4.42 -9.34
N ALA A 61 36.16 -4.82 -8.32
CA ALA A 61 37.48 -5.42 -8.47
C ALA A 61 37.41 -6.88 -8.99
N PHE A 62 36.66 -7.76 -8.31
CA PHE A 62 36.72 -9.21 -8.48
C PHE A 62 35.43 -9.86 -9.00
N GLY A 63 34.37 -9.09 -9.23
CA GLY A 63 33.07 -9.64 -9.66
C GLY A 63 33.09 -10.19 -11.10
N THR A 64 32.18 -11.12 -11.37
CA THR A 64 31.92 -11.61 -12.74
C THR A 64 31.31 -10.51 -13.62
N ASN A 65 31.42 -10.64 -14.95
CA ASN A 65 30.81 -9.69 -15.90
C ASN A 65 29.30 -9.47 -15.66
N LYS A 66 28.59 -10.52 -15.23
CA LYS A 66 27.18 -10.44 -14.86
C LYS A 66 26.97 -9.57 -13.62
N GLN A 67 27.79 -9.75 -12.59
CA GLN A 67 27.72 -8.97 -11.35
C GLN A 67 28.09 -7.50 -11.59
N LYS A 68 29.14 -7.22 -12.38
CA LYS A 68 29.53 -5.85 -12.74
C LYS A 68 28.43 -5.11 -13.52
N ARG A 69 27.76 -5.79 -14.46
CA ARG A 69 26.59 -5.21 -15.17
C ARG A 69 25.43 -4.91 -14.22
N ALA A 70 25.13 -5.81 -13.29
CA ALA A 70 24.08 -5.61 -12.30
C ALA A 70 24.39 -4.43 -11.37
N LEU A 71 25.65 -4.29 -10.93
CA LEU A 71 26.13 -3.17 -10.14
C LEU A 71 25.96 -1.83 -10.87
N ASN A 72 26.38 -1.75 -12.14
CA ASN A 72 26.23 -0.55 -12.95
C ASN A 72 24.76 -0.18 -13.19
N SER A 73 23.89 -1.16 -13.41
CA SER A 73 22.44 -0.93 -13.50
C SER A 73 21.87 -0.36 -12.20
N ARG A 74 22.29 -0.88 -11.05
CA ARG A 74 21.88 -0.37 -9.74
C ARG A 74 22.35 1.08 -9.51
N ARG A 75 23.59 1.42 -9.88
CA ARG A 75 24.12 2.80 -9.80
C ARG A 75 23.34 3.75 -10.72
N MET A 76 23.04 3.32 -11.95
CA MET A 76 22.24 4.11 -12.91
C MET A 76 20.82 4.41 -12.44
N HIS A 77 20.19 3.47 -11.74
CA HIS A 77 18.83 3.65 -11.21
C HIS A 77 18.81 4.21 -9.79
N GLN A 78 19.96 4.59 -9.23
CA GLN A 78 20.02 5.22 -7.92
C GLN A 78 19.46 6.64 -8.04
N VAL A 79 18.27 6.83 -7.46
CA VAL A 79 17.70 8.18 -7.32
C VAL A 79 18.36 8.84 -6.12
N GLY A 80 18.93 10.02 -6.32
CA GLY A 80 19.54 10.80 -5.25
C GLY A 80 18.52 11.18 -4.17
N SER A 81 18.97 11.32 -2.93
CA SER A 81 18.12 11.73 -1.81
C SER A 81 17.48 13.10 -2.09
N GLU A 82 18.23 14.02 -2.68
CA GLU A 82 17.75 15.36 -3.04
C GLU A 82 16.66 15.32 -4.11
N THR A 83 16.87 14.58 -5.21
CA THR A 83 15.87 14.45 -6.27
C THR A 83 14.61 13.73 -5.79
N LEU A 84 14.77 12.74 -4.90
CA LEU A 84 13.65 12.08 -4.23
C LEU A 84 12.90 13.05 -3.32
N ASN A 85 13.60 13.83 -2.49
CA ASN A 85 12.99 14.82 -1.60
C ASN A 85 12.25 15.91 -2.38
N VAL A 86 12.81 16.40 -3.48
CA VAL A 86 12.14 17.36 -4.38
C VAL A 86 10.90 16.75 -5.03
N ALA A 87 10.96 15.48 -5.44
CA ALA A 87 9.79 14.80 -5.99
C ALA A 87 8.70 14.57 -4.93
N VAL A 88 9.09 14.22 -3.70
CA VAL A 88 8.17 13.99 -2.57
C VAL A 88 7.51 15.30 -2.13
N THR A 89 8.27 16.38 -1.98
CA THR A 89 7.75 17.71 -1.64
C THR A 89 6.76 18.19 -2.70
N LYS A 90 7.13 18.11 -3.98
CA LYS A 90 6.23 18.43 -5.09
C LYS A 90 4.98 17.55 -5.12
N ALA A 91 5.10 16.27 -4.82
CA ALA A 91 3.94 15.39 -4.72
C ALA A 91 3.02 15.77 -3.55
N ALA A 92 3.60 16.13 -2.40
CA ALA A 92 2.86 16.61 -1.25
C ALA A 92 2.12 17.92 -1.56
N GLU A 93 2.77 18.88 -2.21
CA GLU A 93 2.16 20.14 -2.68
C GLU A 93 0.95 19.87 -3.58
N ASN A 94 1.09 19.02 -4.61
CA ASN A 94 -0.02 18.66 -5.50
C ASN A 94 -1.18 17.99 -4.74
N ILE A 95 -0.89 17.15 -3.75
CA ILE A 95 -1.92 16.50 -2.93
C ILE A 95 -2.64 17.53 -2.05
N ILE A 96 -1.90 18.48 -1.48
CA ILE A 96 -2.44 19.58 -0.69
C ILE A 96 -3.30 20.50 -1.55
N GLU A 97 -2.87 20.85 -2.76
CA GLU A 97 -3.66 21.67 -3.70
C GLU A 97 -4.95 20.97 -4.13
N THR A 98 -4.90 19.67 -4.39
CA THR A 98 -6.06 18.91 -4.88
C THR A 98 -7.07 18.54 -3.80
N LYS A 99 -6.62 18.24 -2.58
CA LYS A 99 -7.48 17.79 -1.47
C LYS A 99 -7.73 18.85 -0.40
N GLY A 100 -6.85 19.84 -0.26
CA GLY A 100 -6.86 20.82 0.82
C GLY A 100 -6.29 20.28 2.14
N VAL A 101 -5.60 21.15 2.89
CA VAL A 101 -4.98 20.81 4.18
C VAL A 101 -6.01 20.30 5.20
N ALA A 102 -7.20 20.91 5.24
CA ALA A 102 -8.25 20.54 6.19
C ALA A 102 -8.77 19.11 6.00
N ALA A 103 -8.96 18.67 4.74
CA ALA A 103 -9.40 17.29 4.46
C ALA A 103 -8.30 16.26 4.78
N LEU A 104 -7.04 16.62 4.56
CA LEU A 104 -5.89 15.76 4.89
C LEU A 104 -5.69 15.58 6.39
N VAL A 105 -5.85 16.65 7.17
CA VAL A 105 -5.78 16.60 8.64
C VAL A 105 -6.94 15.77 9.21
N SER A 106 -8.14 15.87 8.61
CA SER A 106 -9.26 15.00 8.98
C SER A 106 -9.02 13.52 8.62
N ASP A 107 -8.44 13.22 7.45
CA ASP A 107 -8.07 11.85 7.06
C ASP A 107 -6.98 11.28 7.99
N ALA A 108 -5.99 12.09 8.38
CA ALA A 108 -4.91 11.68 9.28
C ALA A 108 -5.41 11.47 10.72
N ALA A 109 -6.26 12.37 11.23
CA ALA A 109 -6.89 12.21 12.54
C ALA A 109 -7.79 10.96 12.59
N GLN A 110 -8.43 10.59 11.48
CA GLN A 110 -9.18 9.34 11.38
C GLN A 110 -8.28 8.09 11.41
N ASP A 111 -7.03 8.17 10.95
CA ASP A 111 -6.07 7.05 11.02
C ASP A 111 -5.42 6.94 12.42
N ASP A 112 -5.13 8.05 13.11
CA ASP A 112 -4.59 8.04 14.48
C ASP A 112 -5.63 7.57 15.52
N VAL A 113 -6.91 7.95 15.36
CA VAL A 113 -8.02 7.44 16.20
C VAL A 113 -8.26 5.94 15.95
N GLN A 114 -7.99 5.45 14.72
CA GLN A 114 -8.09 4.02 14.42
C GLN A 114 -7.07 3.18 15.17
N ASP A 115 -5.87 3.70 15.45
CA ASP A 115 -4.80 2.94 16.13
C ASP A 115 -5.09 2.69 17.62
N VAL A 116 -5.74 3.64 18.31
CA VAL A 116 -6.23 3.44 19.69
C VAL A 116 -7.47 2.54 19.71
N SER A 117 -8.33 2.63 18.70
CA SER A 117 -9.49 1.73 18.50
C SER A 117 -9.09 0.27 18.19
N LEU A 118 -7.83 -0.05 17.92
CA LEU A 118 -7.39 -1.44 17.69
C LEU A 118 -7.49 -2.32 18.95
N PHE A 119 -7.48 -1.73 20.13
CA PHE A 119 -7.48 -2.45 21.42
C PHE A 119 -8.81 -2.36 22.17
N LEU A 120 -9.70 -1.47 21.75
CA LEU A 120 -11.02 -1.27 22.34
C LEU A 120 -12.10 -1.78 21.38
N PRO A 121 -13.18 -2.40 21.87
CA PRO A 121 -14.34 -2.68 21.03
C PRO A 121 -14.90 -1.37 20.43
N PRO A 122 -15.58 -1.40 19.26
CA PRO A 122 -16.17 -0.20 18.66
C PRO A 122 -17.10 0.50 19.66
N CYS A 123 -16.69 1.68 20.13
CA CYS A 123 -17.42 2.47 21.11
C CYS A 123 -18.42 3.37 20.38
N GLN A 124 -19.68 3.38 20.82
CA GLN A 124 -20.69 4.37 20.42
C GLN A 124 -20.66 5.51 21.42
N GLU A 125 -20.13 6.66 21.00
CA GLU A 125 -19.93 7.84 21.85
C GLU A 125 -21.25 8.56 22.21
N ASP A 126 -22.32 8.29 21.46
CA ASP A 126 -23.67 8.84 21.58
C ASP A 126 -24.60 7.97 22.45
N ALA A 127 -24.06 6.98 23.16
CA ALA A 127 -24.86 6.08 23.98
C ALA A 127 -25.33 6.72 25.31
N ASP A 128 -26.64 6.98 25.41
CA ASP A 128 -27.29 7.50 26.64
C ASP A 128 -27.32 6.50 27.82
N ARG A 129 -26.99 5.22 27.57
CA ARG A 129 -26.99 4.14 28.56
C ARG A 129 -25.72 3.30 28.45
N PRO A 130 -25.15 2.82 29.58
CA PRO A 130 -23.93 2.01 29.58
C PRO A 130 -24.05 0.71 28.77
N GLU A 131 -25.24 0.14 28.67
CA GLU A 131 -25.56 -1.05 27.86
C GLU A 131 -25.43 -0.80 26.35
N ASN A 132 -25.56 0.46 25.90
CA ASN A 132 -25.53 0.86 24.50
C ASN A 132 -24.16 1.38 24.05
N VAL A 133 -23.19 1.51 24.96
CA VAL A 133 -21.82 1.99 24.66
C VAL A 133 -21.11 1.02 23.70
N TYR A 134 -21.48 -0.26 23.74
CA TYR A 134 -21.02 -1.31 22.85
C TYR A 134 -22.22 -2.06 22.23
N SER A 135 -23.05 -1.36 21.46
CA SER A 135 -24.26 -1.94 20.90
C SER A 135 -24.02 -2.79 19.66
N HIS A 136 -25.02 -3.61 19.32
CA HIS A 136 -25.07 -4.32 18.06
C HIS A 136 -25.29 -3.35 16.89
N CYS A 137 -24.95 -3.77 15.67
CA CYS A 137 -25.15 -2.95 14.48
C CYS A 137 -26.61 -2.50 14.31
N SER A 138 -26.82 -1.28 13.80
CA SER A 138 -28.13 -0.62 13.73
C SER A 138 -29.13 -1.44 12.92
N PHE A 139 -28.67 -2.07 11.83
CA PHE A 139 -29.45 -3.01 11.03
C PHE A 139 -30.03 -4.16 11.88
N VAL A 140 -29.22 -4.77 12.76
CA VAL A 140 -29.67 -5.90 13.58
C VAL A 140 -30.67 -5.44 14.63
N LEU A 141 -30.46 -4.27 15.23
CA LEU A 141 -31.38 -3.72 16.22
C LEU A 141 -32.74 -3.37 15.62
N GLU A 142 -32.76 -2.78 14.42
CA GLU A 142 -34.00 -2.46 13.69
C GLU A 142 -34.78 -3.73 13.36
N GLU A 143 -34.08 -4.77 12.90
CA GLU A 143 -34.69 -6.03 12.48
C GLU A 143 -35.13 -6.93 13.65
N LEU A 144 -34.45 -6.84 14.80
CA LEU A 144 -34.90 -7.48 16.04
C LEU A 144 -36.17 -6.84 16.58
N LYS A 145 -36.34 -5.51 16.43
CA LYS A 145 -37.57 -4.81 16.84
C LYS A 145 -38.77 -5.16 15.98
N SER A 146 -38.56 -5.47 14.70
CA SER A 146 -39.62 -5.80 13.74
C SER A 146 -40.04 -7.28 13.75
N MET A 147 -39.43 -8.11 14.62
CA MET A 147 -39.61 -9.56 14.62
C MET A 147 -40.90 -10.01 15.33
N PRO A 148 -41.77 -10.81 14.68
CA PRO A 148 -42.92 -11.42 15.34
C PRO A 148 -42.47 -12.58 16.27
N PRO A 149 -43.17 -12.82 17.39
CA PRO A 149 -42.78 -13.81 18.41
C PRO A 149 -42.97 -15.29 18.02
N SER A 150 -43.14 -15.64 16.74
CA SER A 150 -43.42 -17.02 16.29
C SER A 150 -42.18 -17.92 16.29
N GLU A 151 -42.26 -19.14 16.81
CA GLU A 151 -41.10 -19.94 17.23
C GLU A 151 -40.10 -20.34 16.10
N ASP A 152 -40.53 -20.91 14.98
CA ASP A 152 -39.59 -21.58 14.05
C ASP A 152 -38.93 -20.65 13.02
N SER A 153 -39.72 -19.77 12.39
CA SER A 153 -39.18 -18.80 11.42
C SER A 153 -38.36 -17.70 12.10
N SER A 154 -38.65 -17.42 13.38
CA SER A 154 -37.89 -16.46 14.19
C SER A 154 -36.52 -17.00 14.55
N ASP A 155 -36.38 -18.28 14.91
CA ASP A 155 -35.09 -18.89 15.24
C ASP A 155 -34.12 -18.84 14.05
N HIS A 156 -34.57 -19.17 12.83
CA HIS A 156 -33.72 -19.05 11.65
C HIS A 156 -33.27 -17.60 11.41
N LYS A 157 -34.20 -16.65 11.48
CA LYS A 157 -33.92 -15.22 11.27
C LYS A 157 -32.99 -14.66 12.36
N ALA A 158 -33.18 -15.05 13.62
CA ALA A 158 -32.33 -14.69 14.74
C ALA A 158 -30.89 -15.24 14.57
N ARG A 159 -30.74 -16.49 14.10
CA ARG A 159 -29.42 -17.06 13.79
C ARG A 159 -28.73 -16.33 12.65
N CYS A 160 -29.47 -15.96 11.60
CA CYS A 160 -28.95 -15.14 10.50
C CYS A 160 -28.51 -13.75 10.98
N LEU A 161 -29.31 -13.09 11.83
CA LEU A 161 -28.98 -11.79 12.43
C LEU A 161 -27.74 -11.87 13.34
N TRP A 162 -27.66 -12.90 14.18
CA TRP A 162 -26.49 -13.14 15.02
C TRP A 162 -25.23 -13.35 14.18
N PHE A 163 -25.32 -14.14 13.11
CA PHE A 163 -24.18 -14.38 12.23
C PHE A 163 -23.81 -13.14 11.39
N LEU A 164 -24.78 -12.30 11.02
CA LEU A 164 -24.55 -11.03 10.36
C LEU A 164 -23.77 -10.07 11.29
N ASP A 165 -24.20 -9.92 12.55
CA ASP A 165 -23.48 -9.13 13.56
C ASP A 165 -22.05 -9.67 13.77
N ALA A 166 -21.90 -11.00 13.83
CA ALA A 166 -20.61 -11.65 13.93
C ALA A 166 -19.69 -11.31 12.75
N LEU A 167 -20.19 -11.32 11.51
CA LEU A 167 -19.40 -10.96 10.33
C LEU A 167 -19.00 -9.48 10.32
N ILE A 168 -19.89 -8.58 10.74
CA ILE A 168 -19.59 -7.14 10.85
C ILE A 168 -18.47 -6.93 11.86
N LYS A 169 -18.60 -7.49 13.07
CA LYS A 169 -17.56 -7.43 14.12
C LYS A 169 -16.24 -8.03 13.64
N PHE A 170 -16.29 -9.19 12.98
CA PHE A 170 -15.11 -9.84 12.42
C PHE A 170 -14.40 -8.93 11.40
N SER A 171 -15.15 -8.21 10.56
CA SER A 171 -14.59 -7.34 9.52
C SER A 171 -13.73 -6.18 10.04
N PHE A 172 -13.90 -5.80 11.31
CA PHE A 172 -13.11 -4.75 11.95
C PHE A 172 -11.75 -5.24 12.47
N GLN A 173 -11.52 -6.55 12.52
CA GLN A 173 -10.27 -7.11 13.02
C GLN A 173 -9.19 -7.11 11.92
N LYS A 174 -8.37 -6.06 11.87
CA LYS A 174 -7.30 -5.96 10.85
C LYS A 174 -6.30 -7.14 10.96
N VAL A 175 -5.75 -7.37 12.15
CA VAL A 175 -4.77 -8.45 12.44
C VAL A 175 -5.30 -9.34 13.55
N ILE A 176 -5.41 -10.64 13.29
CA ILE A 176 -5.93 -11.61 14.25
C ILE A 176 -4.78 -12.30 14.97
N LYS A 177 -4.48 -11.79 16.17
CA LYS A 177 -3.39 -12.28 17.04
C LYS A 177 -3.82 -13.45 17.94
N LYS A 178 -5.12 -13.63 18.18
CA LYS A 178 -5.67 -14.60 19.14
C LYS A 178 -6.36 -15.77 18.42
N LYS A 179 -6.30 -16.96 19.02
CA LYS A 179 -7.03 -18.17 18.55
C LYS A 179 -8.56 -17.98 18.60
N HIS A 180 -9.06 -17.11 19.47
CA HIS A 180 -10.48 -16.75 19.63
C HIS A 180 -10.74 -15.33 19.13
N ALA A 181 -10.82 -15.17 17.81
CA ALA A 181 -11.06 -13.87 17.18
C ALA A 181 -12.39 -13.25 17.65
N MET A 182 -13.43 -14.07 17.76
CA MET A 182 -14.79 -13.66 18.10
C MET A 182 -15.13 -13.70 19.61
N GLY A 183 -14.15 -13.92 20.49
CA GLY A 183 -14.38 -14.08 21.93
C GLY A 183 -14.67 -15.53 22.37
N PRO A 184 -14.83 -15.77 23.68
CA PRO A 184 -15.03 -17.10 24.25
C PRO A 184 -16.42 -17.69 23.96
N ASP A 185 -17.44 -16.83 23.77
CA ASP A 185 -18.84 -17.26 23.61
C ASP A 185 -19.15 -17.77 22.19
N CYS A 186 -18.24 -17.55 21.23
CA CYS A 186 -18.42 -18.02 19.86
C CYS A 186 -17.96 -19.49 19.73
N PRO A 187 -18.83 -20.40 19.23
CA PRO A 187 -18.46 -21.80 19.02
C PRO A 187 -17.19 -21.95 18.16
N HIS A 188 -16.26 -22.81 18.61
CA HIS A 188 -14.96 -22.99 17.97
C HIS A 188 -15.05 -23.36 16.47
N ILE A 189 -16.09 -24.10 16.09
CA ILE A 189 -16.35 -24.49 14.69
C ILE A 189 -16.61 -23.25 13.81
N ILE A 190 -17.39 -22.29 14.31
CA ILE A 190 -17.71 -21.06 13.59
C ILE A 190 -16.46 -20.21 13.45
N ASN A 191 -15.76 -19.98 14.56
CA ASN A 191 -14.52 -19.21 14.57
C ASN A 191 -13.47 -19.82 13.63
N SER A 192 -13.29 -21.15 13.64
CA SER A 192 -12.37 -21.84 12.72
C SER A 192 -12.75 -21.65 11.24
N LYS A 193 -14.05 -21.72 10.93
CA LYS A 193 -14.55 -21.47 9.57
C LYS A 193 -14.38 -20.02 9.15
N LEU A 194 -14.60 -19.05 10.04
CA LEU A 194 -14.39 -17.64 9.76
C LEU A 194 -12.92 -17.37 9.42
N MET A 195 -12.02 -17.85 10.28
CA MET A 195 -10.58 -17.74 10.06
C MET A 195 -10.14 -18.31 8.71
N LYS A 196 -10.57 -19.54 8.40
CA LYS A 196 -10.19 -20.22 7.16
C LYS A 196 -10.70 -19.52 5.89
N ASN A 197 -11.89 -18.92 5.93
CA ASN A 197 -12.56 -18.41 4.73
C ASN A 197 -12.38 -16.92 4.49
N PHE A 198 -12.12 -16.14 5.54
CA PHE A 198 -12.14 -14.69 5.51
C PHE A 198 -10.84 -14.04 5.99
N THR A 199 -9.75 -14.80 6.11
CA THR A 199 -8.42 -14.25 6.36
C THR A 199 -7.41 -14.74 5.35
N ALA A 200 -6.32 -13.98 5.21
CA ALA A 200 -5.15 -14.36 4.45
C ALA A 200 -3.92 -14.40 5.37
N LEU A 201 -3.06 -15.39 5.18
CA LEU A 201 -1.80 -15.48 5.90
C LEU A 201 -0.84 -14.41 5.39
N THR A 202 -0.17 -13.72 6.30
CA THR A 202 0.83 -12.70 6.02
C THR A 202 2.07 -12.94 6.87
N TYR A 203 3.24 -12.67 6.28
CA TYR A 203 4.53 -12.78 6.95
C TYR A 203 4.99 -11.37 7.33
N ASN A 204 4.95 -11.05 8.63
CA ASN A 204 5.42 -9.78 9.15
C ASN A 204 6.43 -10.05 10.27
N ASN A 205 7.62 -9.43 10.16
CA ASN A 205 8.70 -9.49 11.15
C ASN A 205 9.00 -10.90 11.67
N GLY A 206 9.12 -11.88 10.78
CA GLY A 206 9.45 -13.27 11.12
C GLY A 206 8.30 -14.10 11.72
N SER A 207 7.09 -13.55 11.81
CA SER A 207 5.90 -14.24 12.32
C SER A 207 4.80 -14.37 11.26
N ILE A 208 4.12 -15.51 11.25
CA ILE A 208 2.95 -15.75 10.39
C ILE A 208 1.71 -15.28 11.15
N GLN A 209 0.95 -14.37 10.55
CA GLN A 209 -0.26 -13.81 11.15
C GLN A 209 -1.43 -13.79 10.14
N ASN A 210 -2.64 -13.94 10.65
CA ASN A 210 -3.86 -13.83 9.85
C ASN A 210 -4.25 -12.35 9.72
N LEU A 211 -4.41 -11.90 8.48
CA LEU A 211 -4.82 -10.54 8.14
C LEU A 211 -6.16 -10.57 7.38
N ILE A 212 -7.07 -9.67 7.73
CA ILE A 212 -8.24 -9.38 6.89
C ILE A 212 -7.84 -8.36 5.84
N SER A 213 -7.43 -8.85 4.66
CA SER A 213 -7.09 -7.99 3.53
C SER A 213 -8.32 -7.26 2.97
N ALA A 214 -8.10 -6.22 2.15
CA ALA A 214 -9.19 -5.49 1.48
C ALA A 214 -10.09 -6.39 0.62
N SER A 215 -9.53 -7.45 0.03
CA SER A 215 -10.29 -8.47 -0.71
C SER A 215 -11.16 -9.31 0.23
N MET A 216 -10.62 -9.75 1.37
CA MET A 216 -11.39 -10.47 2.38
C MET A 216 -12.49 -9.60 2.98
N LYS A 217 -12.23 -8.32 3.27
CA LYS A 217 -13.25 -7.38 3.73
C LYS A 217 -14.40 -7.24 2.72
N ALA A 218 -14.09 -7.21 1.42
CA ALA A 218 -15.11 -7.19 0.38
C ALA A 218 -15.92 -8.49 0.32
N LYS A 219 -15.26 -9.64 0.49
CA LYS A 219 -15.92 -10.95 0.61
C LYS A 219 -16.87 -10.99 1.81
N ILE A 220 -16.43 -10.55 2.99
CA ILE A 220 -17.27 -10.47 4.19
C ILE A 220 -18.49 -9.57 3.92
N THR A 221 -18.26 -8.38 3.34
CA THR A 221 -19.34 -7.45 2.99
C THR A 221 -20.38 -8.09 2.06
N ALA A 222 -19.94 -8.85 1.06
CA ALA A 222 -20.86 -9.57 0.16
C ALA A 222 -21.72 -10.60 0.90
N TYR A 223 -21.14 -11.31 1.88
CA TYR A 223 -21.88 -12.27 2.71
C TYR A 223 -22.85 -11.55 3.65
N VAL A 224 -22.47 -10.40 4.22
CA VAL A 224 -23.37 -9.55 5.03
C VAL A 224 -24.56 -9.09 4.20
N ILE A 225 -24.35 -8.60 2.98
CA ILE A 225 -25.43 -8.22 2.07
C ILE A 225 -26.32 -9.43 1.74
N ALA A 226 -25.74 -10.60 1.46
CA ALA A 226 -26.51 -11.80 1.19
C ALA A 226 -27.40 -12.22 2.36
N LEU A 227 -26.88 -12.18 3.59
CA LEU A 227 -27.67 -12.45 4.80
C LEU A 227 -28.78 -11.42 4.98
N ALA A 228 -28.46 -10.12 4.83
CA ALA A 228 -29.46 -9.06 4.93
C ALA A 228 -30.58 -9.22 3.90
N LEU A 229 -30.27 -9.68 2.68
CA LEU A 229 -31.28 -10.03 1.67
C LEU A 229 -32.16 -11.20 2.12
N HIS A 230 -31.58 -12.26 2.69
CA HIS A 230 -32.36 -13.39 3.21
C HIS A 230 -33.29 -13.00 4.35
N ILE A 231 -32.87 -12.07 5.20
CA ILE A 231 -33.63 -11.60 6.36
C ILE A 231 -34.79 -10.70 5.90
N ASN A 232 -34.59 -9.90 4.85
CA ASN A 232 -35.52 -8.84 4.41
C ASN A 232 -36.15 -9.13 3.04
N ASN A 233 -36.65 -10.35 2.81
CA ASN A 233 -37.38 -10.73 1.59
C ASN A 233 -36.70 -10.31 0.28
N PHE A 234 -35.39 -10.55 0.18
CA PHE A 234 -34.56 -10.23 -0.98
C PHE A 234 -34.43 -8.73 -1.30
N GLN A 235 -34.64 -7.86 -0.30
CA GLN A 235 -34.43 -6.42 -0.38
C GLN A 235 -33.72 -5.91 0.86
N THR A 236 -32.68 -5.08 0.72
CA THR A 236 -31.94 -4.55 1.87
C THR A 236 -31.51 -3.11 1.63
N ASP A 237 -31.39 -2.34 2.70
CA ASP A 237 -30.92 -0.96 2.64
C ASP A 237 -29.39 -0.90 2.74
N LEU A 238 -28.74 -0.47 1.66
CA LEU A 238 -27.30 -0.38 1.60
C LEU A 238 -26.76 0.80 2.40
N THR A 239 -27.52 1.87 2.63
CA THR A 239 -27.01 3.04 3.38
C THR A 239 -26.82 2.69 4.86
N VAL A 240 -27.76 1.93 5.44
CA VAL A 240 -27.66 1.42 6.82
C VAL A 240 -26.46 0.48 6.95
N LEU A 241 -26.36 -0.52 6.08
CA LEU A 241 -25.23 -1.47 6.09
C LEU A 241 -23.88 -0.80 5.82
N GLN A 242 -23.84 0.26 5.01
CA GLN A 242 -22.62 1.03 4.76
C GLN A 242 -22.09 1.68 6.04
N ARG A 243 -22.98 2.33 6.80
CA ARG A 243 -22.64 2.99 8.06
C ARG A 243 -22.16 1.94 9.08
N ASP A 244 -22.90 0.85 9.22
CA ASP A 244 -22.57 -0.24 10.14
C ASP A 244 -21.22 -0.92 9.80
N MET A 245 -20.87 -1.05 8.51
CA MET A 245 -19.61 -1.64 8.05
C MET A 245 -18.44 -0.64 7.96
N LYS A 246 -18.69 0.66 8.21
CA LYS A 246 -17.75 1.78 8.00
C LYS A 246 -17.07 1.72 6.63
N LEU A 247 -17.88 1.58 5.58
CA LEU A 247 -17.40 1.52 4.19
C LEU A 247 -17.65 2.84 3.45
N ARG A 248 -16.81 3.13 2.46
CA ARG A 248 -17.11 4.16 1.48
C ARG A 248 -18.32 3.73 0.65
N GLU A 249 -19.20 4.68 0.35
CA GLU A 249 -20.42 4.42 -0.42
C GLU A 249 -20.15 3.73 -1.77
N ASN A 250 -19.17 4.23 -2.54
CA ASN A 250 -18.79 3.61 -3.81
C ASN A 250 -18.40 2.14 -3.65
N ARG A 251 -17.79 1.77 -2.50
CA ARG A 251 -17.32 0.41 -2.26
C ARG A 251 -18.46 -0.57 -2.03
N ILE A 252 -19.46 -0.21 -1.23
CA ILE A 252 -20.61 -1.09 -1.00
C ILE A 252 -21.46 -1.23 -2.29
N LEU A 253 -21.59 -0.15 -3.08
CA LEU A 253 -22.29 -0.18 -4.35
C LEU A 253 -21.59 -1.03 -5.40
N GLU A 254 -20.25 -0.97 -5.49
CA GLU A 254 -19.47 -1.86 -6.36
C GLU A 254 -19.70 -3.33 -6.01
N ILE A 255 -19.69 -3.67 -4.72
CA ILE A 255 -19.91 -5.04 -4.25
C ILE A 255 -21.35 -5.49 -4.57
N ALA A 256 -22.35 -4.65 -4.29
CA ALA A 256 -23.74 -4.95 -4.63
C ALA A 256 -23.96 -5.14 -6.14
N LYS A 257 -23.33 -4.30 -6.98
CA LYS A 257 -23.36 -4.46 -8.44
C LYS A 257 -22.67 -5.75 -8.88
N ALA A 258 -21.53 -6.10 -8.28
CA ALA A 258 -20.82 -7.36 -8.57
C ALA A 258 -21.65 -8.59 -8.17
N MET A 259 -22.46 -8.48 -7.11
CA MET A 259 -23.46 -9.48 -6.72
C MET A 259 -24.70 -9.51 -7.63
N ARG A 260 -24.76 -8.66 -8.67
CA ARG A 260 -25.89 -8.52 -9.61
C ARG A 260 -27.19 -8.10 -8.93
N LEU A 261 -27.10 -7.20 -7.95
CA LEU A 261 -28.27 -6.62 -7.30
C LEU A 261 -28.78 -5.41 -8.09
N LYS A 262 -30.10 -5.26 -8.14
CA LYS A 262 -30.74 -4.05 -8.65
C LYS A 262 -30.69 -2.98 -7.57
N ILE A 263 -30.16 -1.81 -7.88
CA ILE A 263 -30.05 -0.70 -6.94
C ILE A 263 -31.12 0.34 -7.30
N SER A 264 -31.98 0.68 -6.34
CA SER A 264 -32.98 1.74 -6.46
C SER A 264 -32.74 2.81 -5.39
N LYS A 265 -33.21 4.02 -5.66
CA LYS A 265 -33.24 5.10 -4.67
C LYS A 265 -34.62 5.13 -4.03
N ARG A 266 -34.67 5.19 -2.70
CA ARG A 266 -35.89 5.45 -1.93
C ARG A 266 -35.69 6.77 -1.19
N LYS A 267 -36.60 7.72 -1.40
CA LYS A 267 -36.64 8.93 -0.58
C LYS A 267 -37.09 8.54 0.83
N GLY A 268 -36.36 9.01 1.84
CA GLY A 268 -36.75 8.84 3.24
C GLY A 268 -38.13 9.47 3.53
N PRO A 269 -38.79 9.09 4.63
CA PRO A 269 -40.01 9.76 5.07
C PRO A 269 -39.72 11.25 5.27
N SER A 270 -40.45 12.09 4.54
CA SER A 270 -40.23 13.54 4.53
C SER A 270 -40.57 14.15 5.89
N GLY A 271 -39.52 14.53 6.64
CA GLY A 271 -39.63 15.27 7.89
C GLY A 271 -38.48 14.96 8.83
N LEU A 272 -37.55 15.90 8.97
CA LEU A 272 -36.39 15.97 9.89
C LEU A 272 -35.01 15.67 9.25
N THR A 273 -34.37 16.76 8.84
CA THR A 273 -32.93 17.08 8.89
C THR A 273 -31.85 16.19 8.27
N ASP A 274 -32.16 15.11 7.54
CA ASP A 274 -31.17 14.53 6.63
C ASP A 274 -31.85 13.89 5.41
N ASP A 275 -31.89 14.62 4.30
CA ASP A 275 -32.51 14.20 3.03
C ASP A 275 -31.56 13.26 2.27
N GLU A 276 -31.01 12.25 2.95
CA GLU A 276 -30.16 11.25 2.30
C GLU A 276 -31.03 10.28 1.48
N ASP A 277 -30.84 10.26 0.16
CA ASP A 277 -31.43 9.25 -0.72
C ASP A 277 -30.97 7.85 -0.28
N HIS A 278 -31.83 7.09 0.40
CA HIS A 278 -31.55 5.71 0.77
C HIS A 278 -31.40 4.84 -0.48
N LYS A 279 -30.38 3.98 -0.50
CA LYS A 279 -30.03 3.13 -1.64
C LYS A 279 -30.42 1.70 -1.32
N LEU A 280 -31.53 1.24 -1.90
CA LEU A 280 -32.02 -0.12 -1.70
C LEU A 280 -31.42 -1.07 -2.73
N ALA A 281 -30.91 -2.19 -2.25
CA ALA A 281 -30.54 -3.32 -3.09
C ALA A 281 -31.66 -4.36 -3.09
N THR A 282 -32.07 -4.79 -4.27
CA THR A 282 -33.07 -5.85 -4.45
C THR A 282 -32.51 -6.94 -5.35
N LEU A 283 -32.68 -8.19 -4.95
CA LEU A 283 -32.40 -9.35 -5.80
C LEU A 283 -33.65 -9.67 -6.61
N SER A 284 -33.65 -9.29 -7.89
CA SER A 284 -34.75 -9.54 -8.84
C SER A 284 -34.28 -10.37 -10.01
N LEU A 285 -35.15 -11.27 -10.50
CA LEU A 285 -34.92 -12.03 -11.73
C LEU A 285 -35.63 -11.35 -12.93
N PRO A 286 -35.02 -11.35 -14.13
CA PRO A 286 -33.68 -11.86 -14.45
C PRO A 286 -32.57 -10.97 -13.88
N LEU A 287 -31.41 -11.58 -13.59
CA LEU A 287 -30.29 -10.89 -12.95
C LEU A 287 -29.73 -9.77 -13.86
N PRO A 288 -29.55 -8.54 -13.35
CA PRO A 288 -28.87 -7.46 -14.05
C PRO A 288 -27.49 -7.85 -14.58
N VAL A 289 -27.16 -7.39 -15.79
CA VAL A 289 -25.82 -7.57 -16.37
C VAL A 289 -24.83 -6.65 -15.67
N TYR A 290 -23.88 -7.23 -14.95
CA TYR A 290 -22.79 -6.47 -14.33
C TYR A 290 -21.76 -6.06 -15.40
N LYS A 291 -21.55 -4.75 -15.53
CA LYS A 291 -20.44 -4.17 -16.31
C LYS A 291 -19.45 -3.55 -15.32
N PRO A 292 -18.25 -4.13 -15.11
CA PRO A 292 -17.26 -3.49 -14.25
C PRO A 292 -16.91 -2.12 -14.84
N SER A 293 -16.83 -1.10 -14.01
CA SER A 293 -16.32 0.21 -14.43
C SER A 293 -14.88 0.02 -14.90
N GLY A 294 -14.67 0.08 -16.21
CA GLY A 294 -13.43 -0.33 -16.84
C GLY A 294 -12.23 0.46 -16.32
N SER A 295 -11.28 -0.24 -15.73
CA SER A 295 -9.92 0.21 -15.47
C SER A 295 -9.12 0.33 -16.79
N GLN A 296 -9.57 1.17 -17.72
CA GLN A 296 -8.72 1.60 -18.84
C GLN A 296 -8.18 3.00 -18.56
N ARG A 297 -7.25 3.09 -17.60
CA ARG A 297 -6.18 4.08 -17.75
C ARG A 297 -5.33 3.64 -18.93
N LYS A 298 -5.76 4.03 -20.14
CA LYS A 298 -4.94 3.91 -21.35
C LYS A 298 -3.61 4.57 -21.04
N ARG A 299 -2.53 3.79 -20.99
CA ARG A 299 -1.15 4.32 -20.98
C ARG A 299 -1.06 5.32 -22.13
N LYS A 300 -0.92 6.60 -21.80
CA LYS A 300 -0.69 7.67 -22.76
C LYS A 300 0.67 7.36 -23.38
N LYS A 301 0.70 6.89 -24.63
CA LYS A 301 1.95 6.81 -25.38
C LYS A 301 2.47 8.25 -25.50
N MET A 302 3.63 8.51 -24.92
CA MET A 302 4.38 9.73 -25.23
C MET A 302 4.81 9.63 -26.70
N LYS A 303 4.56 10.70 -27.46
CA LYS A 303 5.20 10.93 -28.75
C LYS A 303 6.57 11.53 -28.50
#